data_AF-A0A1E4T137-F1
#
_entry.id   AF-A0A1E4T137-F1
#
_cell.length_a   1.000
_cell.length_b   1.000
_cell.length_c   1.000
_cell.angle_alpha   90.00
_cell.angle_beta   90.00
_cell.angle_gamma   90.00
#
_symmetry.space_group_name_H-M   'P 1'
#
loop_
_entity.id
_entity.type
_entity.pdbx_description
1 polymer ?
#
loop_
_entity_poly.entity_id
_entity_poly.type
_entity_poly.pdbx_seq_one_letter_code
_entity_poly.pdbx_strand_id
1 'polypeptide(L)'
;EYNKNGRKYKRTQEGNFIRVRGESKHLIVAHNYSNYGENYAIVSSYYILQQTGTILQDYRDLCLAIIFTSREIELNKWYESNSKVCSVEDALYNPFNFKQDAMDYISGISLQQRIEYVKAGCSILAATKINFLQTDHHVASPMLEGYVLKELINEICGSESALKSEDVYNSLRAFCHWCSIRGVLHCLDVPGLRLDAELIHNFKNFPRQPEWIKNAVMLRYPAGTSKCALIKKSLIVISKSVFGKLITCSNPSSIHNLFKLCSAIEAEPLRYHIRASSNNL
;
A
#
# COMPACT_ATOMS: atom_id res chain seq x y z
N GLU A 1 -6.15 30.05 -8.39
CA GLU A 1 -5.70 28.76 -7.84
C GLU A 1 -6.22 27.62 -8.70
N TYR A 2 -5.58 26.47 -8.66
CA TYR A 2 -5.87 25.30 -9.50
C TYR A 2 -5.88 24.03 -8.65
N ASN A 3 -6.89 23.17 -8.81
CA ASN A 3 -6.98 21.88 -8.12
C ASN A 3 -6.81 20.72 -9.10
N LYS A 4 -5.93 19.76 -8.78
CA LYS A 4 -5.74 18.53 -9.56
C LYS A 4 -5.42 17.34 -8.67
N ASN A 5 -6.20 16.26 -8.74
CA ASN A 5 -6.01 15.02 -7.97
C ASN A 5 -5.90 15.26 -6.44
N GLY A 6 -6.79 16.10 -5.89
CA GLY A 6 -6.79 16.51 -4.48
C GLY A 6 -5.75 17.59 -4.11
N ARG A 7 -4.92 18.04 -5.05
CA ARG A 7 -3.79 18.95 -4.78
C ARG A 7 -4.10 20.38 -5.19
N LYS A 8 -3.91 21.31 -4.27
CA LYS A 8 -4.00 22.77 -4.49
C LYS A 8 -2.69 23.32 -5.07
N TYR A 9 -2.78 24.07 -6.16
CA TYR A 9 -1.69 24.81 -6.79
C TYR A 9 -2.01 26.31 -6.91
N LYS A 10 -1.04 27.16 -6.63
CA LYS A 10 -1.08 28.61 -6.81
C LYS A 10 -0.10 28.99 -7.90
N ARG A 11 -0.53 29.90 -8.76
CA ARG A 11 0.30 30.45 -9.82
C ARG A 11 1.28 31.45 -9.20
N THR A 12 2.57 31.31 -9.45
CA THR A 12 3.61 32.26 -9.07
C THR A 12 3.56 33.48 -9.99
N GLN A 13 4.22 34.57 -9.57
CA GLN A 13 4.33 35.80 -10.37
C GLN A 13 5.04 35.56 -11.72
N GLU A 14 5.92 34.57 -11.78
CA GLU A 14 6.64 34.11 -12.99
C GLU A 14 5.78 33.23 -13.92
N GLY A 15 4.54 32.93 -13.55
CA GLY A 15 3.62 32.12 -14.36
C GLY A 15 3.68 30.60 -14.10
N ASN A 16 4.60 30.13 -13.27
CA ASN A 16 4.69 28.73 -12.84
C ASN A 16 3.59 28.38 -11.82
N PHE A 17 3.23 27.11 -11.66
CA PHE A 17 2.31 26.66 -10.60
C PHE A 17 3.09 25.98 -9.48
N ILE A 18 3.04 26.55 -8.28
CA ILE A 18 3.58 25.95 -7.06
C ILE A 18 2.46 25.34 -6.22
N ARG A 19 2.75 24.28 -5.48
CA ARG A 19 1.75 23.64 -4.62
C ARG A 19 1.46 24.53 -3.40
N VAL A 20 0.19 24.79 -3.10
CA VAL A 20 -0.23 25.72 -2.02
C VAL A 20 -0.07 25.12 -0.63
N ARG A 21 -0.21 23.80 -0.51
CA ARG A 21 0.05 23.05 0.72
C ARG A 21 0.96 21.87 0.38
N GLY A 22 2.11 21.80 1.05
CA GLY A 22 2.75 20.50 1.26
C GLY A 22 1.79 19.69 2.12
N GLU A 23 1.10 18.71 1.55
CA GLU A 23 0.30 17.77 2.36
C GLU A 23 1.22 17.16 3.43
N SER A 24 0.86 17.35 4.69
CA SER A 24 1.40 16.57 5.81
C SER A 24 1.09 15.11 5.52
N LYS A 25 2.05 14.40 4.95
CA LYS A 25 1.90 13.02 4.45
C LYS A 25 2.91 12.05 5.04
N HIS A 26 3.93 12.58 5.73
CA HIS A 26 4.93 11.75 6.38
C HIS A 26 4.42 11.39 7.76
N LEU A 27 4.41 10.10 8.08
CA LEU A 27 4.19 9.64 9.45
C LEU A 27 5.40 10.08 10.28
N ILE A 28 5.14 10.73 11.42
CA ILE A 28 6.20 11.13 12.34
C ILE A 28 6.36 10.03 13.37
N VAL A 29 7.58 9.57 13.54
CA VAL A 29 7.95 8.53 14.51
C VAL A 29 9.03 9.04 15.44
N ALA A 30 9.12 8.43 16.62
CA ALA A 30 10.23 8.64 17.53
C ALA A 30 11.55 8.20 16.90
N HIS A 31 12.60 8.98 17.16
CA HIS A 31 13.96 8.65 16.75
C HIS A 31 14.47 7.36 17.43
N ASN A 32 14.04 7.09 18.67
CA ASN A 32 14.50 5.96 19.46
C ASN A 32 13.42 5.42 20.40
N TYR A 33 13.65 4.21 20.91
CA TYR A 33 12.72 3.49 21.80
C TYR A 33 12.41 4.23 23.11
N SER A 34 13.31 5.11 23.60
CA SER A 34 13.07 5.85 24.84
C SER A 34 11.89 6.82 24.74
N ASN A 35 11.51 7.22 23.53
CA ASN A 35 10.46 8.22 23.30
C ASN A 35 9.14 7.59 22.85
N TYR A 36 9.03 6.25 22.82
CA TYR A 36 7.81 5.56 22.36
C TYR A 36 6.58 5.81 23.24
N GLY A 37 6.79 6.22 24.50
CA GLY A 37 5.70 6.65 25.40
C GLY A 37 4.93 7.87 24.90
N GLU A 38 5.51 8.66 23.99
CA GLU A 38 4.88 9.88 23.47
C GLU A 38 3.87 9.64 22.34
N ASN A 39 3.82 8.41 21.79
CA ASN A 39 2.89 8.00 20.74
C ASN A 39 2.92 8.89 19.49
N TYR A 40 4.11 9.28 19.00
CA TYR A 40 4.28 10.16 17.83
C TYR A 40 3.47 9.68 16.61
N ALA A 41 3.48 8.37 16.33
CA ALA A 41 2.76 7.83 15.18
C ALA A 41 1.23 7.93 15.33
N ILE A 42 0.69 7.79 16.55
CA ILE A 42 -0.75 8.00 16.80
C ILE A 42 -1.13 9.44 16.52
N VAL A 43 -0.40 10.38 17.13
CA VAL A 43 -0.76 11.81 17.06
C VAL A 43 -0.58 12.33 15.63
N SER A 44 0.48 11.93 14.94
CA SER A 44 0.72 12.35 13.55
C SER A 44 -0.27 11.72 12.58
N SER A 45 -0.59 10.42 12.70
CA SER A 45 -1.61 9.79 11.84
C SER A 45 -3.00 10.39 12.06
N TYR A 46 -3.41 10.65 13.30
CA TYR A 46 -4.65 11.36 13.61
C TYR A 46 -4.69 12.75 12.96
N TYR A 47 -3.62 13.53 13.10
CA TYR A 47 -3.53 14.85 12.47
C TYR A 47 -3.67 14.77 10.95
N ILE A 48 -3.00 13.82 10.29
CA ILE A 48 -3.12 13.63 8.83
C ILE A 48 -4.58 13.29 8.43
N LEU A 49 -5.25 12.43 9.18
CA LEU A 49 -6.65 12.07 8.96
C LEU A 49 -7.59 13.25 9.21
N GLN A 50 -7.34 14.06 10.24
CA GLN A 50 -8.11 15.27 10.53
C GLN A 50 -8.02 16.31 9.40
N GLN A 51 -6.90 16.35 8.67
CA GLN A 51 -6.77 17.20 7.48
C GLN A 51 -7.49 16.63 6.24
N THR A 52 -8.09 15.44 6.33
CA THR A 52 -8.72 14.70 5.23
C THR A 52 -10.26 14.72 5.36
N GLY A 53 -10.85 15.90 5.14
CA GLY A 53 -12.31 16.08 5.07
C GLY A 53 -13.04 15.63 6.34
N THR A 54 -14.03 14.75 6.20
CA THR A 54 -14.89 14.25 7.31
C THR A 54 -14.62 12.79 7.66
N ILE A 55 -13.47 12.23 7.24
CA ILE A 55 -13.15 10.81 7.41
C ILE A 55 -13.22 10.32 8.86
N LEU A 56 -12.78 11.16 9.81
CA LEU A 56 -12.78 10.83 11.23
C LEU A 56 -14.18 10.59 11.79
N GLN A 57 -15.20 11.24 11.20
CA GLN A 57 -16.60 11.06 11.57
C GLN A 57 -17.24 9.94 10.76
N ASP A 58 -17.08 9.97 9.43
CA ASP A 58 -17.85 9.12 8.52
C ASP A 58 -17.32 7.68 8.44
N TYR A 59 -16.01 7.47 8.68
CA TYR A 59 -15.36 6.17 8.54
C TYR A 59 -14.43 5.87 9.73
N ARG A 60 -14.98 5.96 10.95
CA ARG A 60 -14.23 5.81 12.20
C ARG A 60 -13.41 4.52 12.28
N ASP A 61 -13.95 3.38 11.87
CA ASP A 61 -13.25 2.09 11.94
C ASP A 61 -12.01 2.05 11.03
N LEU A 62 -12.10 2.65 9.85
CA LEU A 62 -10.95 2.81 8.96
C LEU A 62 -9.88 3.71 9.60
N CYS A 63 -10.28 4.82 10.21
CA CYS A 63 -9.36 5.73 10.90
C CYS A 63 -8.67 5.04 12.07
N LEU A 64 -9.40 4.27 12.90
CA LEU A 64 -8.82 3.51 14.00
C LEU A 64 -7.85 2.43 13.51
N ALA A 65 -8.17 1.73 12.42
CA ALA A 65 -7.25 0.79 11.77
C ALA A 65 -5.95 1.47 11.33
N ILE A 66 -6.04 2.64 10.67
CA ILE A 66 -4.87 3.41 10.25
C ILE A 66 -4.03 3.86 11.47
N ILE A 67 -4.67 4.45 12.49
CA ILE A 67 -3.98 5.01 13.66
C ILE A 67 -3.28 3.91 14.47
N PHE A 68 -3.98 2.83 14.81
CA PHE A 68 -3.36 1.74 15.58
C PHE A 68 -2.29 1.01 14.80
N THR A 69 -2.45 0.79 13.49
CA THR A 69 -1.37 0.23 12.67
C THR A 69 -0.19 1.18 12.56
N SER A 70 -0.40 2.50 12.56
CA SER A 70 0.69 3.48 12.52
C SER A 70 1.58 3.41 13.75
N ARG A 71 0.99 3.19 14.92
CA ARG A 71 1.75 2.87 16.15
C ARG A 71 2.59 1.62 15.97
N GLU A 72 2.04 0.55 15.41
CA GLU A 72 2.80 -0.70 15.21
C GLU A 72 3.92 -0.55 14.16
N ILE A 73 3.73 0.32 13.14
CA ILE A 73 4.79 0.69 12.18
C ILE A 73 5.98 1.33 12.92
N GLU A 74 5.71 2.24 13.86
CA GLU A 74 6.72 2.86 14.71
C GLU A 74 7.40 1.82 15.61
N LEU A 75 6.61 1.07 16.39
CA LEU A 75 7.12 0.15 17.40
C LEU A 75 7.99 -0.98 16.83
N ASN A 76 7.63 -1.49 15.65
CA ASN A 76 8.31 -2.61 15.01
C ASN A 76 9.22 -2.18 13.86
N LYS A 77 9.34 -0.87 13.60
CA LYS A 77 10.11 -0.31 12.47
C LYS A 77 9.76 -0.94 11.13
N TRP A 78 8.46 -1.01 10.80
CA TRP A 78 7.97 -1.58 9.54
C TRP A 78 8.14 -0.64 8.33
N TYR A 79 9.24 0.11 8.28
CA TYR A 79 9.51 1.12 7.26
C TYR A 79 10.98 1.11 6.85
N GLU A 80 11.26 1.70 5.70
CA GLU A 80 12.59 1.83 5.10
C GLU A 80 12.86 3.28 4.74
N SER A 81 14.08 3.61 4.32
CA SER A 81 14.47 4.98 3.94
C SER A 81 13.64 5.59 2.80
N ASN A 82 13.04 4.77 1.94
CA ASN A 82 12.14 5.21 0.86
C ASN A 82 10.67 5.34 1.29
N SER A 83 10.33 4.90 2.52
CA SER A 83 8.99 5.05 3.08
C SER A 83 8.72 6.51 3.44
N LYS A 84 7.45 6.90 3.50
CA LYS A 84 7.04 8.26 3.89
C LYS A 84 6.93 8.36 5.41
N VAL A 85 8.06 8.11 6.07
CA VAL A 85 8.25 8.19 7.51
C VAL A 85 9.42 9.14 7.77
N CYS A 86 9.29 10.01 8.78
CA CYS A 86 10.39 10.87 9.24
C CYS A 86 10.45 10.87 10.77
N SER A 87 11.61 11.18 11.32
CA SER A 87 11.72 11.39 12.76
C SER A 87 11.05 12.72 13.15
N VAL A 88 10.81 12.91 14.45
CA VAL A 88 10.26 14.18 14.97
C VAL A 88 11.18 15.37 14.69
N GLU A 89 12.50 15.18 14.71
CA GLU A 89 13.48 16.24 14.48
C GLU A 89 13.47 16.73 13.02
N ASP A 90 13.16 15.83 12.08
CA ASP A 90 13.07 16.12 10.64
C ASP A 90 11.64 16.51 10.20
N ALA A 91 10.70 16.60 11.14
CA ALA A 91 9.30 16.82 10.83
C ALA A 91 9.05 18.26 10.33
N LEU A 92 8.41 18.38 9.17
CA LEU A 92 8.01 19.67 8.59
C LEU A 92 6.75 20.27 9.23
N TYR A 93 6.15 19.56 10.20
CA TYR A 93 4.96 19.99 10.93
C TYR A 93 4.98 19.40 12.34
N ASN A 94 4.36 20.10 13.28
CA ASN A 94 4.23 19.66 14.66
C ASN A 94 2.80 19.14 14.93
N PRO A 95 2.58 17.82 15.05
CA PRO A 95 1.25 17.25 15.29
C PRO A 95 0.80 17.36 16.76
N PHE A 96 1.69 17.73 17.69
CA PHE A 96 1.44 17.67 19.14
C PHE A 96 0.36 18.61 19.65
N ASN A 97 0.00 19.63 18.89
CA ASN A 97 -1.15 20.49 19.21
C ASN A 97 -2.47 19.70 19.25
N PHE A 98 -2.52 18.52 18.62
CA PHE A 98 -3.69 17.64 18.57
C PHE A 98 -3.53 16.38 19.43
N LYS A 99 -2.56 16.35 20.36
CA LYS A 99 -2.30 15.18 21.21
C LYS A 99 -3.53 14.78 22.00
N GLN A 100 -4.20 15.74 22.65
CA GLN A 100 -5.39 15.45 23.45
C GLN A 100 -6.52 14.87 22.58
N ASP A 101 -6.86 15.54 21.48
CA ASP A 101 -7.88 15.08 20.53
C ASP A 101 -7.60 13.67 20.00
N ALA A 102 -6.34 13.36 19.66
CA ALA A 102 -5.94 12.05 19.18
C ALA A 102 -6.14 10.97 20.25
N MET A 103 -5.77 11.27 21.50
CA MET A 103 -5.93 10.34 22.62
C MET A 103 -7.40 10.13 22.97
N ASP A 104 -8.22 11.18 22.91
CA ASP A 104 -9.66 11.10 23.12
C ASP A 104 -10.34 10.30 22.01
N TYR A 105 -9.89 10.44 20.76
CA TYR A 105 -10.44 9.71 19.61
C TYR A 105 -10.27 8.19 19.72
N ILE A 106 -9.11 7.76 20.22
CA ILE A 106 -8.80 6.33 20.44
C ILE A 106 -9.22 5.82 21.83
N SER A 107 -9.77 6.69 22.68
CA SER A 107 -10.23 6.33 24.02
C SER A 107 -11.42 5.36 23.95
N GLY A 108 -11.57 4.53 24.99
CA GLY A 108 -12.67 3.55 25.06
C GLY A 108 -12.53 2.33 24.17
N ILE A 109 -11.45 2.21 23.37
CA ILE A 109 -11.16 1.02 22.57
C ILE A 109 -10.51 -0.06 23.44
N SER A 110 -11.14 -1.23 23.52
CA SER A 110 -10.61 -2.38 24.25
C SER A 110 -9.33 -2.93 23.61
N LEU A 111 -8.55 -3.71 24.37
CA LEU A 111 -7.35 -4.38 23.84
C LEU A 111 -7.70 -5.30 22.65
N GLN A 112 -8.82 -6.01 22.73
CA GLN A 112 -9.27 -6.92 21.68
C GLN A 112 -9.60 -6.16 20.38
N GLN A 113 -10.37 -5.09 20.47
CA GLN A 113 -10.67 -4.23 19.32
C GLN A 113 -9.41 -3.62 18.72
N ARG A 114 -8.44 -3.19 19.55
CA ARG A 114 -7.16 -2.70 19.06
C ARG A 114 -6.43 -3.74 18.20
N ILE A 115 -6.40 -5.00 18.63
CA ILE A 115 -5.78 -6.09 17.86
C ILE A 115 -6.49 -6.28 16.52
N GLU A 116 -7.83 -6.18 16.49
CA GLU A 116 -8.63 -6.27 15.27
C GLU A 116 -8.34 -5.12 14.31
N TYR A 117 -8.29 -3.88 14.80
CA TYR A 117 -7.93 -2.71 14.01
C TYR A 117 -6.51 -2.80 13.44
N VAL A 118 -5.54 -3.28 14.23
CA VAL A 118 -4.17 -3.52 13.75
C VAL A 118 -4.17 -4.55 12.62
N LYS A 119 -4.90 -5.66 12.77
CA LYS A 119 -5.01 -6.69 11.71
C LYS A 119 -5.66 -6.13 10.45
N ALA A 120 -6.73 -5.34 10.58
CA ALA A 120 -7.40 -4.70 9.47
C ALA A 120 -6.47 -3.72 8.73
N GLY A 121 -5.75 -2.85 9.45
CA GLY A 121 -4.80 -1.92 8.86
C GLY A 121 -3.61 -2.63 8.19
N CYS A 122 -3.09 -3.71 8.77
CA CYS A 122 -2.06 -4.53 8.13
C CYS A 122 -2.58 -5.23 6.87
N SER A 123 -3.85 -5.64 6.85
CA SER A 123 -4.49 -6.21 5.65
C SER A 123 -4.66 -5.17 4.54
N ILE A 124 -5.01 -3.93 4.89
CA ILE A 124 -5.01 -2.80 3.95
C ILE A 124 -3.60 -2.59 3.38
N LEU A 125 -2.56 -2.56 4.23
CA LEU A 125 -1.18 -2.41 3.76
C LEU A 125 -0.81 -3.54 2.78
N ALA A 126 -1.10 -4.79 3.11
CA ALA A 126 -0.91 -5.93 2.22
C ALA A 126 -1.63 -5.75 0.87
N ALA A 127 -2.92 -5.39 0.91
CA ALA A 127 -3.72 -5.16 -0.30
C ALA A 127 -3.14 -4.04 -1.18
N THR A 128 -2.66 -2.94 -0.59
CA THR A 128 -2.04 -1.84 -1.34
C THR A 128 -0.68 -2.24 -1.95
N LYS A 129 0.07 -3.16 -1.33
CA LYS A 129 1.33 -3.68 -1.91
C LYS A 129 1.07 -4.68 -3.03
N ILE A 130 0.03 -5.52 -2.89
CA ILE A 130 -0.46 -6.37 -3.98
C ILE A 130 -0.89 -5.49 -5.16
N ASN A 131 -1.65 -4.43 -4.90
CA ASN A 131 -2.10 -3.53 -5.96
C ASN A 131 -0.92 -2.83 -6.65
N PHE A 132 0.08 -2.38 -5.89
CA PHE A 132 1.30 -1.83 -6.46
C PHE A 132 2.00 -2.85 -7.35
N LEU A 133 2.19 -4.08 -6.87
CA LEU A 133 2.83 -5.15 -7.63
C LEU A 133 2.12 -5.36 -8.98
N GLN A 134 0.79 -5.24 -9.02
CA GLN A 134 -0.01 -5.58 -10.20
C GLN A 134 -0.30 -4.40 -11.13
N THR A 135 -0.25 -3.15 -10.63
CA THR A 135 -0.70 -1.96 -11.36
C THR A 135 0.28 -0.78 -11.36
N ASP A 136 1.45 -0.91 -10.72
CA ASP A 136 2.43 0.17 -10.48
C ASP A 136 1.97 1.26 -9.49
N HIS A 137 0.76 1.11 -8.94
CA HIS A 137 0.16 2.07 -8.04
C HIS A 137 -0.33 1.37 -6.76
N HIS A 138 -0.03 1.95 -5.60
CA HIS A 138 -0.60 1.46 -4.34
C HIS A 138 -2.12 1.65 -4.34
N VAL A 139 -2.57 2.80 -4.84
CA VAL A 139 -3.98 3.20 -5.01
C VAL A 139 -4.07 4.02 -6.30
N ALA A 140 -5.05 3.77 -7.17
CA ALA A 140 -5.21 4.51 -8.42
C ALA A 140 -5.96 5.83 -8.20
N SER A 141 -5.61 6.87 -8.96
CA SER A 141 -6.28 8.17 -8.84
C SER A 141 -7.45 8.22 -9.83
N PRO A 142 -8.69 8.60 -9.42
CA PRO A 142 -9.16 8.98 -8.09
C PRO A 142 -10.00 7.88 -7.40
N MET A 143 -9.75 6.60 -7.67
CA MET A 143 -10.59 5.49 -7.18
C MET A 143 -9.76 4.35 -6.61
N LEU A 144 -10.28 3.69 -5.58
CA LEU A 144 -9.68 2.46 -5.10
C LEU A 144 -9.68 1.42 -6.23
N GLU A 145 -8.54 0.79 -6.46
CA GLU A 145 -8.34 -0.27 -7.43
C GLU A 145 -7.75 -1.50 -6.73
N GLY A 146 -7.84 -2.65 -7.40
CA GLY A 146 -7.46 -3.93 -6.82
C GLY A 146 -8.63 -4.59 -6.08
N TYR A 147 -8.85 -5.86 -6.38
CA TYR A 147 -9.94 -6.65 -5.80
C TYR A 147 -9.84 -6.68 -4.26
N VAL A 148 -8.67 -7.05 -3.73
CA VAL A 148 -8.45 -7.17 -2.29
C VAL A 148 -8.71 -5.86 -1.53
N LEU A 149 -8.21 -4.74 -2.06
CA LEU A 149 -8.37 -3.45 -1.39
C LEU A 149 -9.84 -3.02 -1.34
N LYS A 150 -10.59 -3.24 -2.44
CA LYS A 150 -12.02 -2.92 -2.47
C LYS A 150 -12.82 -3.76 -1.48
N GLU A 151 -12.58 -5.07 -1.44
CA GLU A 151 -13.26 -5.98 -0.50
C GLU A 151 -13.00 -5.56 0.95
N LEU A 152 -11.74 -5.31 1.33
CA LEU A 152 -11.38 -4.90 2.69
C LEU A 152 -12.00 -3.56 3.09
N ILE A 153 -11.99 -2.56 2.19
CA ILE A 153 -12.55 -1.25 2.51
C ILE A 153 -14.06 -1.31 2.62
N ASN A 154 -14.72 -2.11 1.79
CA ASN A 154 -16.15 -2.35 1.93
C ASN A 154 -16.49 -3.04 3.25
N GLU A 155 -15.70 -4.03 3.67
CA GLU A 155 -15.86 -4.73 4.95
C GLU A 155 -15.64 -3.80 6.16
N ILE A 156 -14.56 -3.01 6.15
CA ILE A 156 -14.19 -2.13 7.27
C ILE A 156 -15.15 -0.94 7.39
N CYS A 157 -15.58 -0.36 6.27
CA CYS A 157 -16.44 0.82 6.27
C CYS A 157 -17.94 0.49 6.26
N GLY A 158 -18.30 -0.77 5.99
CA GLY A 158 -19.69 -1.21 5.88
C GLY A 158 -20.49 -0.56 4.73
N SER A 159 -19.82 0.05 3.75
CA SER A 159 -20.48 0.79 2.69
C SER A 159 -19.70 0.86 1.38
N GLU A 160 -20.37 0.57 0.26
CA GLU A 160 -19.81 0.78 -1.08
C GLU A 160 -19.52 2.26 -1.38
N SER A 161 -20.16 3.20 -0.68
CA SER A 161 -19.87 4.63 -0.83
C SER A 161 -18.42 4.97 -0.47
N ALA A 162 -17.82 4.20 0.45
CA ALA A 162 -16.42 4.35 0.84
C ALA A 162 -15.46 4.15 -0.35
N LEU A 163 -15.83 3.27 -1.30
CA LEU A 163 -15.02 2.98 -2.50
C LEU A 163 -14.93 4.17 -3.47
N LYS A 164 -15.88 5.10 -3.37
CA LYS A 164 -15.96 6.32 -4.19
C LYS A 164 -15.60 7.59 -3.40
N SER A 165 -15.29 7.45 -2.12
CA SER A 165 -14.97 8.59 -1.24
C SER A 165 -13.56 9.10 -1.50
N GLU A 166 -13.44 10.40 -1.82
CA GLU A 166 -12.15 11.07 -1.97
C GLU A 166 -11.36 11.09 -0.65
N ASP A 167 -12.05 11.20 0.48
CA ASP A 167 -11.43 11.20 1.80
C ASP A 167 -10.80 9.84 2.12
N VAL A 168 -11.52 8.74 1.84
CA VAL A 168 -11.00 7.37 1.97
C VAL A 168 -9.78 7.18 1.07
N TYR A 169 -9.89 7.58 -0.19
CA TYR A 169 -8.76 7.53 -1.12
C TYR A 169 -7.54 8.31 -0.61
N ASN A 170 -7.72 9.55 -0.15
CA ASN A 170 -6.62 10.40 0.32
C ASN A 170 -5.97 9.86 1.60
N SER A 171 -6.76 9.30 2.51
CA SER A 171 -6.27 8.67 3.75
C SER A 171 -5.41 7.44 3.43
N LEU A 172 -5.91 6.55 2.56
CA LEU A 172 -5.18 5.36 2.14
C LEU A 172 -3.92 5.69 1.32
N ARG A 173 -3.99 6.75 0.50
CA ARG A 173 -2.85 7.23 -0.27
C ARG A 173 -1.68 7.65 0.62
N ALA A 174 -1.93 8.29 1.76
CA ALA A 174 -0.88 8.59 2.73
C ALA A 174 -0.42 7.30 3.43
N PHE A 175 -1.35 6.57 4.02
CA PHE A 175 -1.10 5.39 4.84
C PHE A 175 -0.27 4.31 4.13
N CYS A 176 -0.60 4.00 2.88
CA CYS A 176 0.09 2.95 2.12
C CYS A 176 1.59 3.23 1.92
N HIS A 177 2.04 4.48 2.05
CA HIS A 177 3.45 4.83 1.88
C HIS A 177 4.25 4.82 3.19
N TRP A 178 3.61 4.64 4.35
CA TRP A 178 4.30 4.61 5.65
C TRP A 178 4.99 3.28 5.93
N CYS A 179 4.58 2.21 5.24
CA CYS A 179 5.13 0.87 5.46
C CYS A 179 5.98 0.39 4.27
N SER A 180 7.05 -0.35 4.57
CA SER A 180 7.94 -0.98 3.59
C SER A 180 7.14 -1.85 2.60
N ILE A 181 7.43 -1.68 1.31
CA ILE A 181 6.89 -2.58 0.30
C ILE A 181 7.52 -3.97 0.40
N ARG A 182 8.85 -4.03 0.53
CA ARG A 182 9.61 -5.28 0.48
C ARG A 182 9.29 -6.16 1.69
N GLY A 183 9.18 -5.56 2.89
CA GLY A 183 8.78 -6.25 4.10
C GLY A 183 7.35 -6.82 4.03
N VAL A 184 6.39 -6.06 3.51
CA VAL A 184 5.02 -6.59 3.37
C VAL A 184 4.93 -7.70 2.32
N LEU A 185 5.60 -7.56 1.17
CA LEU A 185 5.64 -8.61 0.15
C LEU A 185 6.33 -9.89 0.66
N HIS A 186 7.29 -9.76 1.58
CA HIS A 186 7.91 -10.90 2.27
C HIS A 186 6.90 -11.67 3.12
N CYS A 187 6.08 -10.95 3.90
CA CYS A 187 5.01 -11.57 4.69
C CYS A 187 3.88 -12.19 3.84
N LEU A 188 3.84 -11.85 2.55
CA LEU A 188 2.95 -12.41 1.54
C LEU A 188 3.60 -13.55 0.73
N ASP A 189 4.78 -14.01 1.12
CA ASP A 189 5.51 -15.12 0.50
C ASP A 189 5.87 -14.88 -0.98
N VAL A 190 6.06 -13.62 -1.38
CA VAL A 190 6.54 -13.29 -2.72
C VAL A 190 7.97 -13.81 -2.90
N PRO A 191 8.27 -14.60 -3.95
CA PRO A 191 9.60 -15.16 -4.14
C PRO A 191 10.59 -14.13 -4.69
N GLY A 192 11.89 -14.43 -4.54
CA GLY A 192 12.97 -13.64 -5.15
C GLY A 192 13.22 -12.26 -4.51
N LEU A 193 12.65 -11.99 -3.32
CA LEU A 193 12.88 -10.74 -2.59
C LEU A 193 14.28 -10.70 -1.99
N ARG A 194 14.97 -9.57 -2.17
CA ARG A 194 16.25 -9.29 -1.50
C ARG A 194 15.99 -8.38 -0.31
N LEU A 195 16.19 -8.92 0.89
CA LEU A 195 15.96 -8.23 2.16
C LEU A 195 17.20 -8.39 3.03
N ASP A 196 17.56 -7.33 3.74
CA ASP A 196 18.54 -7.45 4.82
C ASP A 196 17.94 -8.14 6.06
N ALA A 197 18.81 -8.63 6.94
CA ALA A 197 18.41 -9.37 8.13
C ALA A 197 17.63 -8.50 9.14
N GLU A 198 17.89 -7.19 9.16
CA GLU A 198 17.19 -6.26 10.05
C GLU A 198 15.73 -6.11 9.63
N LEU A 199 15.46 -5.93 8.33
CA LEU A 199 14.11 -5.81 7.80
C LEU A 199 13.30 -7.10 8.03
N ILE A 200 13.92 -8.27 7.83
CA ILE A 200 13.28 -9.57 8.15
C ILE A 200 12.93 -9.61 9.65
N HIS A 201 13.85 -9.20 10.52
CA HIS A 201 13.62 -9.18 11.96
C HIS A 201 12.49 -8.22 12.36
N ASN A 202 12.46 -7.01 11.79
CA ASN A 202 11.44 -6.00 12.06
C ASN A 202 10.04 -6.49 11.66
N PHE A 203 9.94 -7.23 10.56
CA PHE A 203 8.67 -7.78 10.05
C PHE A 203 8.23 -9.10 10.71
N LYS A 204 8.99 -9.67 11.66
CA LYS A 204 8.64 -10.94 12.33
C LYS A 204 7.27 -10.94 13.01
N ASN A 205 6.84 -9.75 13.48
CA ASN A 205 5.57 -9.55 14.19
C ASN A 205 4.45 -9.04 13.27
N PHE A 206 4.72 -8.88 11.97
CA PHE A 206 3.68 -8.45 11.04
C PHE A 206 2.58 -9.52 10.98
N PRO A 207 1.30 -9.17 11.19
CA PRO A 207 0.22 -10.15 11.28
C PRO A 207 0.14 -11.03 10.02
N ARG A 208 -0.05 -12.34 10.21
CA ARG A 208 -0.31 -13.27 9.11
C ARG A 208 -1.58 -12.85 8.39
N GLN A 209 -1.47 -12.72 7.07
CA GLN A 209 -2.58 -12.32 6.22
C GLN A 209 -3.52 -13.51 5.94
N PRO A 210 -4.85 -13.28 5.83
CA PRO A 210 -5.79 -14.28 5.37
C PRO A 210 -5.36 -14.94 4.06
N GLU A 211 -5.65 -16.22 3.90
CA GLU A 211 -5.18 -17.02 2.76
C GLU A 211 -5.66 -16.47 1.41
N TRP A 212 -6.88 -15.92 1.36
CA TRP A 212 -7.42 -15.31 0.16
C TRP A 212 -6.65 -14.04 -0.28
N ILE A 213 -6.07 -13.29 0.67
CA ILE A 213 -5.20 -12.14 0.38
C ILE A 213 -3.86 -12.63 -0.18
N LYS A 214 -3.27 -13.66 0.45
CA LYS A 214 -2.01 -14.27 -0.03
C LYS A 214 -2.16 -14.82 -1.44
N ASN A 215 -3.23 -15.56 -1.71
CA ASN A 215 -3.53 -16.10 -3.04
C ASN A 215 -3.71 -15.00 -4.09
N ALA A 216 -4.20 -13.82 -3.69
CA ALA A 216 -4.42 -12.70 -4.59
C ALA A 216 -3.14 -12.12 -5.19
N VAL A 217 -1.99 -12.29 -4.53
CA VAL A 217 -0.66 -11.85 -4.99
C VAL A 217 -0.38 -12.37 -6.41
N MET A 218 -0.60 -13.68 -6.62
CA MET A 218 -0.23 -14.39 -7.84
C MET A 218 -1.34 -14.40 -8.90
N LEU A 219 -2.50 -13.79 -8.64
CA LEU A 219 -3.60 -13.73 -9.62
C LEU A 219 -3.27 -12.89 -10.85
N ARG A 220 -2.36 -11.94 -10.72
CA ARG A 220 -1.89 -11.10 -11.82
C ARG A 220 -0.38 -11.04 -11.79
N TYR A 221 0.17 -11.03 -12.99
CA TYR A 221 1.59 -10.80 -13.16
C TYR A 221 1.96 -9.36 -12.74
N PRO A 222 3.24 -9.11 -12.43
CA PRO A 222 3.74 -7.78 -12.07
C PRO A 222 3.42 -6.72 -13.13
N ALA A 223 3.23 -5.48 -12.68
CA ALA A 223 3.01 -4.35 -13.56
C ALA A 223 4.11 -4.24 -14.61
N GLY A 224 3.73 -3.97 -15.86
CA GLY A 224 4.65 -3.97 -17.02
C GLY A 224 4.75 -5.31 -17.76
N THR A 225 4.26 -6.41 -17.19
CA THR A 225 4.38 -7.75 -17.81
C THR A 225 3.05 -8.32 -18.33
N SER A 226 1.97 -7.54 -18.29
CA SER A 226 0.60 -7.97 -18.65
C SER A 226 0.49 -8.58 -20.05
N LYS A 227 1.30 -8.11 -21.01
CA LYS A 227 1.36 -8.69 -22.37
C LYS A 227 1.83 -10.15 -22.34
N CYS A 228 2.83 -10.48 -21.53
CA CYS A 228 3.32 -11.86 -21.39
C CYS A 228 2.22 -12.76 -20.79
N ALA A 229 1.56 -12.28 -19.74
CA ALA A 229 0.46 -13.01 -19.10
C ALA A 229 -0.71 -13.27 -20.06
N LEU A 230 -1.11 -12.27 -20.85
CA LEU A 230 -2.16 -12.40 -21.86
C LEU A 230 -1.79 -13.42 -22.93
N ILE A 231 -0.58 -13.35 -23.49
CA ILE A 231 -0.15 -14.30 -24.52
C ILE A 231 -0.08 -15.71 -23.94
N LYS A 232 0.52 -15.92 -22.76
CA LYS A 232 0.55 -17.22 -22.07
C LYS A 232 -0.86 -17.79 -21.90
N LYS A 233 -1.80 -16.98 -21.38
CA LYS A 233 -3.19 -17.41 -21.16
C LYS A 233 -3.89 -17.76 -22.48
N SER A 234 -3.75 -16.92 -23.50
CA SER A 234 -4.32 -17.19 -24.83
C SER A 234 -3.77 -18.48 -25.43
N LEU A 235 -2.46 -18.71 -25.38
CA LEU A 235 -1.84 -19.93 -25.89
C LEU A 235 -2.31 -21.17 -25.14
N ILE A 236 -2.48 -21.10 -23.82
CA ILE A 236 -3.02 -22.19 -23.00
C ILE A 236 -4.48 -22.49 -23.36
N VAL A 237 -5.31 -21.47 -23.59
CA VAL A 237 -6.71 -21.65 -23.98
C VAL A 237 -6.80 -22.26 -25.38
N ILE A 238 -6.01 -21.73 -26.32
CA ILE A 238 -5.94 -22.23 -27.69
C ILE A 238 -5.51 -23.69 -27.71
N SER A 239 -4.44 -24.06 -26.97
CA SER A 239 -3.91 -25.42 -26.95
C SER A 239 -4.89 -26.45 -26.38
N LYS A 240 -5.81 -26.02 -25.51
CA LYS A 240 -6.89 -26.85 -24.96
C LYS A 240 -8.12 -26.95 -25.87
N SER A 241 -8.23 -26.10 -26.90
CA SER A 241 -9.36 -26.10 -27.82
C SER A 241 -9.22 -27.17 -28.91
N VAL A 242 -10.35 -27.60 -29.49
CA VAL A 242 -10.37 -28.50 -30.65
C VAL A 242 -9.60 -27.90 -31.84
N PHE A 243 -9.73 -26.58 -32.05
CA PHE A 243 -9.05 -25.85 -33.10
C PHE A 243 -7.54 -25.72 -32.88
N GLY A 244 -7.08 -25.77 -31.63
CA GLY A 244 -5.65 -25.70 -31.31
C GLY A 244 -4.83 -26.81 -31.96
N LYS A 245 -5.42 -28.00 -32.13
CA LYS A 245 -4.80 -29.15 -32.80
C LYS A 245 -4.55 -28.92 -34.30
N LEU A 246 -5.24 -27.95 -34.89
CA LEU A 246 -5.14 -27.61 -36.32
C LEU A 246 -4.12 -26.50 -36.58
N ILE A 247 -3.61 -25.83 -35.55
CA ILE A 247 -2.67 -24.72 -35.69
C ILE A 247 -1.26 -25.28 -35.82
N THR A 248 -0.65 -25.08 -36.98
CA THR A 248 0.79 -25.32 -37.20
C THR A 248 1.60 -24.11 -36.74
N CYS A 249 2.59 -24.34 -35.88
CA CYS A 249 3.48 -23.28 -35.42
C CYS A 249 4.76 -23.26 -36.26
N SER A 250 4.95 -22.19 -37.03
CA SER A 250 6.15 -21.98 -37.86
C SER A 250 7.41 -21.69 -37.03
N ASN A 251 7.28 -21.31 -35.75
CA ASN A 251 8.42 -21.05 -34.87
C ASN A 251 8.18 -21.50 -33.42
N PRO A 252 8.29 -22.82 -33.14
CA PRO A 252 8.06 -23.38 -31.81
C PRO A 252 9.04 -22.87 -30.74
N SER A 253 10.26 -22.51 -31.15
CA SER A 253 11.30 -22.03 -30.23
C SER A 253 10.93 -20.69 -29.57
N SER A 254 10.29 -19.79 -30.31
CA SER A 254 9.77 -18.53 -29.77
C SER A 254 8.67 -18.75 -28.72
N ILE A 255 7.78 -19.72 -28.93
CA ILE A 255 6.76 -20.08 -27.95
C ILE A 255 7.41 -20.63 -26.67
N HIS A 256 8.39 -21.52 -26.81
CA HIS A 256 9.14 -22.05 -25.66
C HIS A 256 9.85 -20.95 -24.87
N ASN A 257 10.50 -20.02 -25.57
CA ASN A 257 11.18 -18.88 -24.94
C ASN A 257 10.19 -17.97 -24.18
N LEU A 258 8.98 -17.77 -24.71
CA LEU A 258 7.92 -17.05 -24.00
C LEU A 258 7.51 -17.76 -22.70
N PHE A 259 7.31 -19.08 -22.73
CA PHE A 259 6.97 -19.84 -21.51
C PHE A 259 8.11 -19.81 -20.48
N LYS A 260 9.37 -19.88 -20.93
CA LYS A 260 10.54 -19.68 -20.06
C LYS A 260 10.54 -18.29 -19.41
N LEU A 261 10.29 -17.23 -20.18
CA LEU A 261 10.18 -15.87 -19.65
C LEU A 261 9.04 -15.77 -18.63
N CYS A 262 7.87 -16.35 -18.94
CA CYS A 262 6.75 -16.35 -18.01
C CYS A 262 7.05 -17.08 -16.70
N SER A 263 7.81 -18.18 -16.77
CA SER A 263 8.25 -18.93 -15.59
C SER A 263 9.28 -18.15 -14.77
N ALA A 264 10.18 -17.41 -15.44
CA ALA A 264 11.13 -16.53 -14.78
C ALA A 264 10.43 -15.36 -14.06
N ILE A 265 9.36 -14.80 -14.65
CA ILE A 265 8.54 -13.77 -14.00
C ILE A 265 7.84 -14.34 -12.76
N GLU A 266 7.34 -15.57 -12.81
CA GLU A 266 6.68 -16.21 -11.65
C GLU A 266 7.68 -16.51 -10.51
N ALA A 267 8.94 -16.81 -10.83
CA ALA A 267 9.99 -17.09 -9.86
C ALA A 267 10.59 -15.81 -9.22
N GLU A 268 10.70 -14.72 -9.97
CA GLU A 268 11.27 -13.44 -9.52
C GLU A 268 10.39 -12.25 -9.94
N PRO A 269 9.15 -12.11 -9.44
CA PRO A 269 8.18 -11.12 -9.93
C PRO A 269 8.67 -9.67 -9.82
N LEU A 270 9.37 -9.30 -8.73
CA LEU A 270 9.85 -7.94 -8.54
C LEU A 270 10.91 -7.51 -9.56
N ARG A 271 11.72 -8.46 -10.05
CA ARG A 271 12.75 -8.19 -11.07
C ARG A 271 12.14 -7.70 -12.39
N TYR A 272 10.92 -8.12 -12.69
CA TYR A 272 10.21 -7.78 -13.93
C TYR A 272 9.16 -6.68 -13.74
N HIS A 273 9.02 -6.15 -12.53
CA HIS A 273 8.13 -5.02 -12.26
C HIS A 273 8.62 -3.77 -13.01
N ILE A 274 7.71 -2.96 -13.55
CA ILE A 274 8.04 -1.75 -14.33
C ILE A 274 8.92 -0.74 -13.56
N ARG A 275 8.89 -0.78 -12.23
CA ARG A 275 9.73 0.03 -11.32
C ARG A 275 10.92 -0.69 -10.68
N ALA A 276 11.30 -1.87 -11.18
CA ALA A 276 12.38 -2.67 -10.60
C ALA A 276 13.67 -1.86 -10.38
N SER A 277 14.10 -1.08 -11.39
CA SER A 277 15.31 -0.26 -11.32
C SER A 277 15.17 0.95 -10.40
N SER A 278 14.03 1.64 -10.42
CA SER A 278 13.84 2.91 -9.70
C SER A 278 13.63 2.74 -8.19
N ASN A 279 13.10 1.60 -7.76
CA ASN A 279 12.68 1.40 -6.38
C ASN A 279 13.59 0.44 -5.60
N ASN A 280 14.71 -0.02 -6.19
CA ASN A 280 15.55 -1.10 -5.63
C ASN A 280 14.69 -2.26 -5.11
N LEU A 281 13.68 -2.64 -5.90
CA LEU A 281 12.76 -3.73 -5.60
C LEU A 281 13.50 -5.07 -5.61
#